data_AF-A0A0Q7F3N8-F1
#
_entry.id   AF-A0A0Q7F3N8-F1
#
_cell.length_a   1.000
_cell.length_b   1.000
_cell.length_c   1.000
_cell.angle_alpha   90.00
_cell.angle_beta   90.00
_cell.angle_gamma   90.00
#
_symmetry.space_group_name_H-M   'P 1'
#
loop_
_entity.id
_entity.type
_entity.pdbx_description
1 polymer ?
#
loop_
_entity_poly.entity_id
_entity_poly.type
_entity_poly.pdbx_seq_one_letter_code
_entity_poly.pdbx_strand_id
1 'polypeptide(L)'
;MAFSRTKKGTRSLVAFIGEVGDTARTLWWNFFDWLAQVEWRKLGVIAVVALLLAAPFRLGESVAMFIVFSVGLKVLAGGKRRAESEARVAEQQAGTETLERRLVEAQMAALQAQVEPHFLFNTLALIGQLIETDPPQAAKIHAHLIDYLRATLPQMRAKGNGTLGRQIELSRAYLAIMQARMRERLAVSIDVPPDLLSASFPPMMLQTLIENAIKHGLEPKVEGGRIDIRASASSTAAGNVLQIEVQDDGVGFDVHAGDGLGLTNIRERLRLLYGSRAQLIIEAPLDGGARAIIRMPFAPDIFAGTKL
;
A
#
# COMPACT_ATOMS: atom_id res chain seq x y z
N MET A 1 37.04 85.10 -26.09
CA MET A 1 35.64 84.84 -26.51
C MET A 1 35.66 83.85 -27.66
N ALA A 2 34.89 82.76 -27.55
CA ALA A 2 34.28 81.90 -28.58
C ALA A 2 35.19 81.36 -29.73
N PHE A 3 35.18 80.09 -30.11
CA PHE A 3 34.01 79.26 -30.37
C PHE A 3 34.41 77.78 -30.21
N SER A 4 33.76 77.08 -29.28
CA SER A 4 33.67 75.62 -29.31
C SER A 4 32.51 75.22 -30.21
N ARG A 5 32.67 74.10 -30.94
CA ARG A 5 31.65 73.18 -31.51
C ARG A 5 32.00 72.84 -32.95
N THR A 6 32.37 71.58 -33.19
CA THR A 6 31.94 70.71 -34.31
C THR A 6 32.65 69.34 -34.25
N LYS A 7 32.41 68.56 -33.19
CA LYS A 7 32.79 67.13 -33.15
C LYS A 7 31.79 66.26 -32.38
N LYS A 8 30.50 66.65 -32.42
CA LYS A 8 29.39 65.95 -31.73
C LYS A 8 28.34 65.34 -32.67
N GLY A 9 28.42 65.54 -33.98
CA GLY A 9 27.38 65.10 -34.93
C GLY A 9 27.40 63.61 -35.30
N THR A 10 28.58 63.00 -35.47
CA THR A 10 28.70 61.66 -36.08
C THR A 10 28.60 60.50 -35.09
N ARG A 11 28.97 60.69 -33.81
CA ARG A 11 28.74 59.68 -32.75
C ARG A 11 27.26 59.53 -32.37
N SER A 12 26.46 60.56 -32.61
CA SER A 12 25.02 60.56 -32.32
C SER A 12 24.22 59.69 -33.30
N LEU A 13 24.62 59.65 -34.58
CA LEU A 13 23.85 58.94 -35.61
C LEU A 13 24.03 57.42 -35.50
N VAL A 14 25.24 56.94 -35.21
CA VAL A 14 25.52 55.51 -35.06
C VAL A 14 24.88 54.95 -33.78
N ALA A 15 24.92 55.69 -32.67
CA ALA A 15 24.23 55.31 -31.45
C ALA A 15 22.70 55.27 -31.63
N PHE A 16 22.16 56.27 -32.33
CA PHE A 16 20.73 56.32 -32.69
C PHE A 16 20.32 55.14 -33.58
N ILE A 17 21.13 54.77 -34.58
CA ILE A 17 20.85 53.60 -35.43
C ILE A 17 20.88 52.30 -34.61
N GLY A 18 21.81 52.16 -33.66
CA GLY A 18 21.87 51.01 -32.75
C GLY A 18 20.64 50.91 -31.85
N GLU A 19 20.24 52.01 -31.23
CA GLU A 19 19.07 52.09 -30.34
C GLU A 19 17.75 51.82 -31.09
N VAL A 20 17.63 52.33 -32.33
CA VAL A 20 16.51 52.02 -33.22
C VAL A 20 16.49 50.54 -33.59
N GLY A 21 17.65 49.93 -33.84
CA GLY A 21 17.79 48.49 -34.14
C GLY A 21 17.35 47.60 -32.98
N ASP A 22 17.78 47.91 -31.76
CA ASP A 22 17.40 47.14 -30.56
C ASP A 22 15.91 47.31 -30.23
N THR A 23 15.37 48.53 -30.37
CA THR A 23 13.93 48.78 -30.19
C THR A 23 13.11 48.02 -31.23
N ALA A 24 13.53 48.03 -32.50
CA ALA A 24 12.86 47.29 -33.57
C ALA A 24 12.88 45.78 -33.31
N ARG A 25 14.00 45.24 -32.81
CA ARG A 25 14.13 43.84 -32.43
C ARG A 25 13.19 43.46 -31.28
N THR A 26 13.10 44.29 -30.24
CA THR A 26 12.18 44.04 -29.11
C THR A 26 10.72 44.12 -29.56
N LEU A 27 10.37 45.10 -30.39
CA LEU A 27 9.03 45.21 -30.97
C LEU A 27 8.68 44.00 -31.86
N TRP A 28 9.66 43.50 -32.61
CA TRP A 28 9.51 42.31 -33.44
C TRP A 28 9.19 41.06 -32.60
N TRP A 29 9.90 40.83 -31.49
CA TRP A 29 9.61 39.71 -30.59
C TRP A 29 8.28 39.87 -29.85
N ASN A 30 7.99 41.08 -29.36
CA ASN A 30 6.70 41.40 -28.72
C ASN A 30 5.51 41.18 -29.67
N PHE A 31 5.68 41.47 -30.96
CA PHE A 31 4.65 41.18 -31.97
C PHE A 31 4.35 39.69 -32.06
N PHE A 32 5.37 38.82 -32.09
CA PHE A 32 5.15 37.37 -32.14
C PHE A 32 4.58 36.80 -30.83
N ASP A 33 5.01 37.31 -29.69
CA ASP A 33 4.46 36.92 -28.39
C ASP A 33 2.99 37.30 -28.25
N TRP A 34 2.63 38.51 -28.70
CA TRP A 34 1.25 38.96 -28.78
C TRP A 34 0.46 38.12 -29.80
N LEU A 35 1.01 37.88 -30.99
CA LEU A 35 0.38 37.08 -32.05
C LEU A 35 0.05 35.67 -31.56
N ALA A 36 0.89 35.07 -30.71
CA ALA A 36 0.65 33.75 -30.12
C ALA A 36 -0.53 33.73 -29.13
N GLN A 37 -0.86 34.86 -28.48
CA GLN A 37 -1.88 34.95 -27.43
C GLN A 37 -3.23 35.48 -27.92
N VAL A 38 -3.27 36.21 -29.04
CA VAL A 38 -4.51 36.82 -29.58
C VAL A 38 -5.50 35.74 -30.04
N GLU A 39 -6.80 35.96 -29.88
CA GLU A 39 -7.81 35.02 -30.41
C GLU A 39 -7.91 35.05 -31.94
N TRP A 40 -8.21 33.91 -32.56
CA TRP A 40 -8.39 33.80 -34.02
C TRP A 40 -9.42 34.80 -34.58
N ARG A 41 -10.50 35.07 -33.84
CA ARG A 41 -11.52 36.06 -34.21
C ARG A 41 -10.94 37.48 -34.32
N LYS A 42 -10.06 37.86 -33.39
CA LYS A 42 -9.42 39.19 -33.38
C LYS A 42 -8.39 39.32 -34.51
N LEU A 43 -7.66 38.25 -34.82
CA LEU A 43 -6.73 38.23 -35.97
C LEU A 43 -7.45 38.41 -37.31
N GLY A 44 -8.62 37.81 -37.49
CA GLY A 44 -9.43 38.00 -38.70
C GLY A 44 -9.84 39.46 -38.90
N VAL A 45 -10.29 40.14 -37.84
CA VAL A 45 -10.65 41.57 -37.89
C VAL A 45 -9.42 42.43 -38.22
N ILE A 46 -8.28 42.16 -37.58
CA ILE A 46 -7.03 42.90 -37.80
C ILE A 46 -6.51 42.72 -39.23
N ALA A 47 -6.60 41.51 -39.78
CA ALA A 47 -6.22 41.22 -41.16
C ALA A 47 -7.08 41.99 -42.17
N VAL A 48 -8.41 42.05 -41.97
CA VAL A 48 -9.32 42.81 -42.84
C VAL A 48 -9.02 44.31 -42.78
N VAL A 49 -8.82 44.86 -41.58
CA VAL A 49 -8.48 46.28 -41.40
C VAL A 49 -7.14 46.62 -42.04
N ALA A 50 -6.12 45.76 -41.87
CA ALA A 50 -4.80 45.94 -42.49
C ALA A 50 -4.85 45.94 -44.02
N LEU A 51 -5.64 45.04 -44.62
CA LEU A 51 -5.86 44.99 -46.07
C LEU A 51 -6.58 46.24 -46.59
N LEU A 52 -7.61 46.71 -45.88
CA LEU A 52 -8.33 47.94 -46.25
C LEU A 52 -7.44 49.19 -46.19
N LEU A 53 -6.57 49.29 -45.18
CA LEU A 53 -5.62 50.41 -45.05
C LEU A 53 -4.48 50.34 -46.08
N ALA A 54 -4.10 49.15 -46.55
CA ALA A 54 -3.04 48.96 -47.53
C ALA A 54 -3.49 49.21 -48.99
N ALA A 55 -4.79 49.12 -49.26
CA ALA A 55 -5.38 49.32 -50.59
C ALA A 55 -5.02 50.66 -51.26
N PRO A 56 -5.11 51.85 -50.60
CA PRO A 56 -4.76 53.12 -51.23
C PRO A 56 -3.28 53.28 -51.57
N PHE A 57 -2.40 52.51 -50.93
CA PHE A 57 -0.96 52.57 -51.12
C PHE A 57 -0.40 51.52 -52.10
N ARG A 58 -1.28 50.70 -52.72
CA ARG A 58 -0.90 49.55 -53.59
C ARG A 58 0.02 48.53 -52.88
N LEU A 59 -0.09 48.40 -51.56
CA LEU A 59 0.72 47.47 -50.75
C LEU A 59 -0.02 46.16 -50.40
N GLY A 60 -1.19 45.91 -51.02
CA GLY A 60 -2.08 44.79 -50.66
C GLY A 60 -1.42 43.41 -50.73
N GLU A 61 -0.60 43.14 -51.75
CA GLU A 61 0.09 41.85 -51.92
C GLU A 61 1.10 41.56 -50.80
N SER A 62 1.90 42.56 -50.42
CA SER A 62 2.89 42.43 -49.35
C SER A 62 2.22 42.19 -47.99
N VAL A 63 1.11 42.89 -47.72
CA VAL A 63 0.33 42.72 -46.49
C VAL A 63 -0.34 41.34 -46.45
N ALA A 64 -0.87 40.85 -47.58
CA ALA A 64 -1.45 39.51 -47.67
C ALA A 64 -0.40 38.41 -47.39
N MET A 65 0.78 38.50 -48.00
CA MET A 65 1.91 37.59 -47.75
C MET A 65 2.32 37.57 -46.26
N PHE A 66 2.39 38.74 -45.62
CA PHE A 66 2.73 38.86 -44.21
C PHE A 66 1.68 38.22 -43.29
N ILE A 67 0.39 38.36 -43.62
CA ILE A 67 -0.71 37.72 -42.88
C ILE A 67 -0.62 36.20 -43.00
N VAL A 68 -0.42 35.67 -44.20
CA VAL A 68 -0.29 34.21 -44.43
C VAL A 68 0.90 33.65 -43.65
N PHE A 69 2.05 34.32 -43.70
CA PHE A 69 3.23 33.92 -42.93
C PHE A 69 2.97 33.94 -41.41
N SER A 70 2.33 34.99 -40.90
CA SER A 70 1.99 35.15 -39.48
C SER A 70 1.00 34.08 -38.99
N VAL A 71 -0.01 33.75 -39.81
CA VAL A 71 -0.97 32.67 -39.53
C VAL A 71 -0.26 31.32 -39.51
N GLY A 72 0.61 31.05 -40.49
CA GLY A 72 1.42 29.82 -40.54
C GLY A 72 2.28 29.63 -39.30
N LEU A 73 2.99 30.69 -38.88
CA LEU A 73 3.83 30.65 -37.68
C LEU A 73 3.02 30.40 -36.41
N LYS A 74 1.82 30.99 -36.30
CA LYS A 74 0.92 30.79 -35.17
C LYS A 74 0.36 29.37 -35.09
N VAL A 75 0.00 28.77 -36.22
CA VAL A 75 -0.46 27.36 -36.25
C VAL A 75 0.65 26.43 -35.78
N LEU A 76 1.88 26.63 -36.25
CA LEU A 76 3.04 25.84 -35.84
C LEU A 76 3.36 26.01 -34.34
N ALA A 77 3.33 27.24 -33.83
CA ALA A 77 3.57 27.52 -32.41
C ALA A 77 2.45 26.98 -31.50
N GLY A 78 1.19 27.05 -31.95
CA GLY A 78 0.02 26.51 -31.23
C GLY A 78 0.01 24.98 -31.19
N GLY A 79 0.43 24.32 -32.27
CA GLY A 79 0.55 22.86 -32.33
C GLY A 79 1.57 22.32 -31.32
N LYS A 80 2.73 22.98 -31.19
CA LYS A 80 3.77 22.60 -30.22
C LYS A 80 3.27 22.66 -28.77
N ARG A 81 2.55 23.73 -28.40
CA ARG A 81 1.99 23.89 -27.03
C ARG A 81 0.91 22.87 -26.69
N ARG A 82 0.08 22.50 -27.67
CA ARG A 82 -0.93 21.44 -27.50
C ARG A 82 -0.27 20.09 -27.28
N ALA A 83 0.73 19.76 -28.09
CA ALA A 83 1.49 18.52 -27.94
C ALA A 83 2.23 18.43 -26.59
N GLU A 84 2.81 19.53 -26.10
CA GLU A 84 3.47 19.57 -24.78
C GLU A 84 2.47 19.42 -23.62
N SER A 85 1.28 20.02 -23.74
CA SER A 85 0.18 19.88 -22.77
C SER A 85 -0.32 18.44 -22.71
N GLU A 86 -0.60 17.86 -23.88
CA GLU A 86 -1.05 16.46 -24.00
C GLU A 86 0.01 15.49 -23.49
N ALA A 87 1.29 15.73 -23.78
CA ALA A 87 2.39 14.93 -23.28
C ALA A 87 2.51 14.99 -21.74
N ARG A 88 2.35 16.17 -21.13
CA ARG A 88 2.38 16.32 -19.65
C ARG A 88 1.21 15.60 -18.99
N VAL A 89 0.00 15.70 -19.56
CA VAL A 89 -1.17 14.99 -19.04
C VAL A 89 -0.99 13.49 -19.16
N ALA A 90 -0.50 13.00 -20.30
CA ALA A 90 -0.21 11.58 -20.51
C ALA A 90 0.89 11.07 -19.56
N GLU A 91 1.93 11.86 -19.30
CA GLU A 91 3.00 11.52 -18.36
C GLU A 91 2.50 11.47 -16.91
N GLN A 92 1.64 12.43 -16.51
CA GLN A 92 1.00 12.41 -15.20
C GLN A 92 0.08 11.19 -15.04
N GLN A 93 -0.74 10.88 -16.05
CA GLN A 93 -1.62 9.71 -16.05
C GLN A 93 -0.82 8.40 -15.96
N ALA A 94 0.25 8.26 -16.74
CA ALA A 94 1.14 7.11 -16.68
C ALA A 94 1.85 6.98 -15.31
N GLY A 95 2.24 8.11 -14.72
CA GLY A 95 2.80 8.16 -13.37
C GLY A 95 1.81 7.70 -12.29
N THR A 96 0.55 8.13 -12.37
CA THR A 96 -0.50 7.69 -11.44
C THR A 96 -0.83 6.22 -11.61
N GLU A 97 -0.96 5.72 -12.85
CA GLU A 97 -1.25 4.30 -13.10
C GLU A 97 -0.12 3.38 -12.62
N THR A 98 1.14 3.79 -12.79
CA THR A 98 2.29 3.03 -12.30
C THR A 98 2.37 3.03 -10.78
N LEU A 99 2.05 4.15 -10.11
CA LEU A 99 1.96 4.22 -8.66
C LEU A 99 0.83 3.36 -8.11
N GLU A 100 -0.35 3.41 -8.73
CA GLU A 100 -1.49 2.55 -8.36
C GLU A 100 -1.16 1.07 -8.55
N ARG A 101 -0.54 0.69 -9.66
CA ARG A 101 -0.06 -0.69 -9.87
C ARG A 101 0.94 -1.11 -8.82
N ARG A 102 1.94 -0.29 -8.51
CA ARG A 102 2.93 -0.58 -7.45
C ARG A 102 2.29 -0.68 -6.07
N LEU A 103 1.26 0.12 -5.79
CA LEU A 103 0.52 0.08 -4.54
C LEU A 103 -0.31 -1.21 -4.45
N VAL A 104 -0.98 -1.60 -5.53
CA VAL A 104 -1.70 -2.87 -5.63
C VAL A 104 -0.74 -4.05 -5.52
N GLU A 105 0.42 -4.01 -6.20
CA GLU A 105 1.47 -5.02 -6.09
C GLU A 105 2.05 -5.10 -4.67
N ALA A 106 2.31 -3.97 -4.02
CA ALA A 106 2.79 -3.92 -2.64
C ALA A 106 1.73 -4.42 -1.65
N GLN A 107 0.45 -4.09 -1.88
CA GLN A 107 -0.66 -4.63 -1.10
C GLN A 107 -0.79 -6.14 -1.34
N MET A 108 -0.73 -6.61 -2.58
CA MET A 108 -0.75 -8.04 -2.91
C MET A 108 0.46 -8.77 -2.33
N ALA A 109 1.65 -8.18 -2.34
CA ALA A 109 2.85 -8.74 -1.73
C ALA A 109 2.73 -8.76 -0.20
N ALA A 110 2.17 -7.74 0.43
CA ALA A 110 1.87 -7.72 1.86
C ALA A 110 0.78 -8.74 2.25
N LEU A 111 -0.21 -8.94 1.36
CA LEU A 111 -1.25 -9.96 1.48
C LEU A 111 -0.66 -11.37 1.31
N GLN A 112 0.29 -11.56 0.39
CA GLN A 112 1.04 -12.81 0.20
C GLN A 112 1.99 -13.10 1.36
N ALA A 113 2.57 -12.06 1.97
CA ALA A 113 3.49 -12.20 3.10
C ALA A 113 2.81 -12.70 4.38
N GLN A 114 1.48 -12.67 4.45
CA GLN A 114 0.72 -13.05 5.64
C GLN A 114 0.43 -14.55 5.75
N VAL A 115 0.72 -15.33 4.70
CA VAL A 115 0.75 -16.80 4.74
C VAL A 115 2.19 -17.22 4.46
N GLU A 116 2.83 -17.97 5.36
CA GLU A 116 4.21 -18.42 5.15
C GLU A 116 4.27 -19.23 3.82
N PRO A 117 4.95 -18.74 2.76
CA PRO A 117 4.96 -19.43 1.48
C PRO A 117 5.57 -20.83 1.60
N HIS A 118 6.54 -20.97 2.50
CA HIS A 118 7.19 -22.23 2.80
C HIS A 118 6.22 -23.27 3.39
N PHE A 119 5.37 -22.88 4.35
CA PHE A 119 4.28 -23.74 4.85
C PHE A 119 3.38 -24.25 3.73
N LEU A 120 2.97 -23.38 2.80
CA LEU A 120 2.12 -23.77 1.67
C LEU A 120 2.81 -24.79 0.76
N PHE A 121 4.05 -24.51 0.33
CA PHE A 121 4.79 -25.43 -0.53
C PHE A 121 5.04 -26.78 0.15
N ASN A 122 5.39 -26.77 1.43
CA ASN A 122 5.61 -28.01 2.20
C ASN A 122 4.32 -28.81 2.37
N THR A 123 3.19 -28.13 2.58
CA THR A 123 1.89 -28.78 2.69
C THR A 123 1.49 -29.42 1.36
N LEU A 124 1.68 -28.72 0.24
CA LEU A 124 1.41 -29.26 -1.09
C LEU A 124 2.33 -30.43 -1.44
N ALA A 125 3.62 -30.35 -1.10
CA ALA A 125 4.57 -31.45 -1.29
C ALA A 125 4.16 -32.69 -0.47
N LEU A 126 3.75 -32.50 0.79
CA LEU A 126 3.23 -33.58 1.64
C LEU A 126 1.96 -34.21 1.05
N ILE A 127 1.02 -33.40 0.55
CA ILE A 127 -0.17 -33.90 -0.15
C ILE A 127 0.25 -34.72 -1.38
N GLY A 128 1.19 -34.22 -2.19
CA GLY A 128 1.71 -34.93 -3.36
C GLY A 128 2.28 -36.30 -3.02
N GLN A 129 3.08 -36.40 -1.96
CA GLN A 129 3.59 -37.68 -1.46
C GLN A 129 2.46 -38.60 -0.98
N LEU A 130 1.51 -38.08 -0.20
CA LEU A 130 0.43 -38.87 0.38
C LEU A 130 -0.59 -39.34 -0.65
N ILE A 131 -0.74 -38.67 -1.79
CA ILE A 131 -1.59 -39.19 -2.89
C ILE A 131 -1.12 -40.57 -3.33
N GLU A 132 0.18 -40.85 -3.28
CA GLU A 132 0.75 -42.15 -3.64
C GLU A 132 0.73 -43.15 -2.48
N THR A 133 0.97 -42.69 -1.24
CA THR A 133 1.17 -43.59 -0.09
C THR A 133 -0.04 -43.76 0.84
N ASP A 134 -0.87 -42.73 1.00
CA ASP A 134 -2.07 -42.72 1.86
C ASP A 134 -3.11 -41.70 1.33
N PRO A 135 -3.88 -42.06 0.29
CA PRO A 135 -4.85 -41.17 -0.34
C PRO A 135 -5.93 -40.63 0.61
N PRO A 136 -6.48 -41.43 1.57
CA PRO A 136 -7.40 -40.91 2.57
C PRO A 136 -6.81 -39.78 3.41
N GLN A 137 -5.55 -39.89 3.84
CA GLN A 137 -4.89 -38.82 4.59
C GLN A 137 -4.58 -37.61 3.71
N ALA A 138 -4.20 -37.80 2.45
CA ALA A 138 -4.02 -36.70 1.48
C ALA A 138 -5.30 -35.87 1.34
N ALA A 139 -6.46 -36.52 1.21
CA ALA A 139 -7.75 -35.85 1.09
C ALA A 139 -8.09 -35.01 2.35
N LYS A 140 -7.78 -35.51 3.55
CA LYS A 140 -7.99 -34.77 4.81
C LYS A 140 -7.13 -33.53 4.87
N ILE A 141 -5.83 -33.63 4.56
CA ILE A 141 -4.91 -32.47 4.59
C ILE A 141 -5.32 -31.45 3.53
N HIS A 142 -5.71 -31.90 2.34
CA HIS A 142 -6.21 -31.03 1.29
C HIS A 142 -7.47 -30.24 1.75
N ALA A 143 -8.41 -30.90 2.43
CA ALA A 143 -9.57 -30.23 3.02
C ALA A 143 -9.16 -29.20 4.10
N HIS A 144 -8.25 -29.56 5.01
CA HIS A 144 -7.74 -28.62 6.02
C HIS A 144 -7.01 -27.42 5.41
N LEU A 145 -6.28 -27.62 4.30
CA LEU A 145 -5.63 -26.53 3.57
C LEU A 145 -6.68 -25.59 2.95
N ILE A 146 -7.75 -26.13 2.36
CA ILE A 146 -8.87 -25.32 1.87
C ILE A 146 -9.52 -24.53 3.01
N ASP A 147 -9.76 -25.16 4.16
CA ASP A 147 -10.35 -24.50 5.33
C ASP A 147 -9.44 -23.40 5.87
N TYR A 148 -8.13 -23.65 5.94
CA TYR A 148 -7.12 -22.67 6.32
C TYR A 148 -7.11 -21.45 5.38
N LEU A 149 -7.10 -21.68 4.06
CA LEU A 149 -7.16 -20.60 3.06
C LEU A 149 -8.48 -19.84 3.12
N ARG A 150 -9.60 -20.55 3.31
CA ARG A 150 -10.93 -19.92 3.49
C ARG A 150 -11.03 -19.16 4.80
N ALA A 151 -10.27 -19.53 5.83
CA ALA A 151 -10.22 -18.85 7.12
C ALA A 151 -9.36 -17.59 7.12
N THR A 152 -8.28 -17.58 6.35
CA THR A 152 -7.36 -16.44 6.15
C THR A 152 -7.93 -15.37 5.21
N LEU A 153 -8.51 -15.76 4.06
CA LEU A 153 -8.95 -14.81 3.01
C LEU A 153 -10.03 -13.78 3.41
N PRO A 154 -11.07 -14.10 4.21
CA PRO A 154 -12.08 -13.12 4.62
C PRO A 154 -11.56 -12.06 5.59
N GLN A 155 -10.55 -12.40 6.39
CA GLN A 155 -9.91 -11.47 7.34
C GLN A 155 -9.16 -10.35 6.61
N MET A 156 -8.82 -10.55 5.33
CA MET A 156 -8.19 -9.57 4.45
C MET A 156 -9.17 -8.54 3.85
N ARG A 157 -10.49 -8.79 3.91
CA ARG A 157 -11.54 -7.91 3.34
C ARG A 157 -12.46 -7.25 4.36
N ALA A 158 -12.58 -7.81 5.57
CA ALA A 158 -13.49 -7.31 6.58
C ALA A 158 -12.93 -6.07 7.30
N LYS A 159 -13.65 -4.95 7.24
CA LYS A 159 -13.37 -3.71 8.01
C LYS A 159 -13.72 -3.83 9.52
N GLY A 160 -14.03 -5.02 10.02
CA GLY A 160 -14.48 -5.27 11.39
C GLY A 160 -13.46 -6.06 12.22
N ASN A 161 -13.56 -5.96 13.54
CA ASN A 161 -12.80 -6.81 14.45
C ASN A 161 -13.26 -8.27 14.26
N GLY A 162 -12.32 -9.19 14.05
CA GLY A 162 -12.61 -10.62 13.98
C GLY A 162 -13.16 -11.16 15.31
N THR A 163 -13.62 -12.41 15.30
CA THR A 163 -14.02 -13.12 16.53
C THR A 163 -12.95 -14.12 16.94
N LEU A 164 -12.88 -14.42 18.24
CA LEU A 164 -12.01 -15.47 18.76
C LEU A 164 -12.32 -16.81 18.11
N GLY A 165 -13.60 -17.14 17.90
CA GLY A 165 -14.02 -18.36 17.22
C GLY A 165 -13.43 -18.50 15.84
N ARG A 166 -13.36 -17.40 15.05
CA ARG A 166 -12.73 -17.44 13.73
C ARG A 166 -11.23 -17.67 13.80
N GLN A 167 -10.56 -17.13 14.82
CA GLN A 167 -9.14 -17.43 15.05
C GLN A 167 -8.95 -18.88 15.44
N ILE A 168 -9.79 -19.44 16.30
CA ILE A 168 -9.73 -20.85 16.72
C ILE A 168 -9.98 -21.80 15.54
N GLU A 169 -10.91 -21.49 14.65
CA GLU A 169 -11.12 -22.25 13.41
C GLU A 169 -9.86 -22.26 12.52
N LEU A 170 -9.26 -21.08 12.32
CA LEU A 170 -8.02 -20.94 11.56
C LEU A 170 -6.89 -21.77 12.20
N SER A 171 -6.71 -21.62 13.51
CA SER A 171 -5.71 -22.34 14.29
C SER A 171 -5.92 -23.84 14.27
N ARG A 172 -7.16 -24.32 14.30
CA ARG A 172 -7.48 -25.75 14.21
C ARG A 172 -7.11 -26.32 12.85
N ALA A 173 -7.41 -25.61 11.77
CA ALA A 173 -7.03 -26.03 10.41
C ALA A 173 -5.50 -26.08 10.26
N TYR A 174 -4.79 -25.05 10.74
CA TYR A 174 -3.33 -25.01 10.75
C TYR A 174 -2.72 -26.18 11.55
N LEU A 175 -3.18 -26.38 12.78
CA LEU A 175 -2.67 -27.43 13.66
C LEU A 175 -2.97 -28.84 13.13
N ALA A 176 -4.10 -29.05 12.46
CA ALA A 176 -4.40 -30.33 11.81
C ALA A 176 -3.38 -30.65 10.69
N ILE A 177 -2.97 -29.64 9.91
CA ILE A 177 -1.91 -29.78 8.90
C ILE A 177 -0.57 -30.10 9.58
N MET A 178 -0.24 -29.39 10.65
CA MET A 178 1.00 -29.63 11.40
C MET A 178 1.02 -31.00 12.08
N GLN A 179 -0.11 -31.49 12.58
CA GLN A 179 -0.23 -32.85 13.12
C GLN A 179 -0.02 -33.90 12.02
N ALA A 180 -0.47 -33.66 10.79
CA ALA A 180 -0.18 -34.59 9.71
C ALA A 180 1.32 -34.60 9.33
N ARG A 181 1.98 -33.44 9.39
CA ARG A 181 3.42 -33.31 9.10
C ARG A 181 4.31 -33.91 10.19
N MET A 182 3.97 -33.65 11.45
CA MET A 182 4.71 -34.14 12.62
C MET A 182 4.23 -35.53 13.08
N ARG A 183 3.11 -36.02 12.56
CA ARG A 183 2.45 -37.29 12.93
C ARG A 183 2.19 -37.34 14.43
N GLU A 184 2.52 -38.47 15.07
CA GLU A 184 2.32 -38.72 16.49
C GLU A 184 3.16 -37.82 17.41
N ARG A 185 4.12 -37.07 16.84
CA ARG A 185 5.00 -36.16 17.59
C ARG A 185 4.31 -34.85 18.01
N LEU A 186 3.10 -34.56 17.55
CA LEU A 186 2.39 -33.32 17.92
C LEU A 186 1.05 -33.61 18.61
N ALA A 187 1.03 -33.36 19.91
CA ALA A 187 -0.20 -33.33 20.70
C ALA A 187 -0.80 -31.92 20.69
N VAL A 188 -2.11 -31.81 20.46
CA VAL A 188 -2.82 -30.53 20.42
C VAL A 188 -3.98 -30.55 21.40
N SER A 189 -4.11 -29.50 22.21
CA SER A 189 -5.23 -29.28 23.10
C SER A 189 -5.77 -27.88 22.94
N ILE A 190 -7.07 -27.75 22.70
CA ILE A 190 -7.76 -26.47 22.57
C ILE A 190 -8.90 -26.46 23.58
N ASP A 191 -8.76 -25.66 24.63
CA ASP A 191 -9.74 -25.47 25.70
C ASP A 191 -10.22 -24.02 25.68
N VAL A 192 -11.27 -23.78 24.90
CA VAL A 192 -11.88 -22.46 24.72
C VAL A 192 -13.37 -22.57 25.04
N PRO A 193 -13.85 -21.91 26.11
CA PRO A 193 -15.25 -21.87 26.45
C PRO A 193 -16.12 -21.35 25.27
N PRO A 194 -17.26 -22.01 24.95
CA PRO A 194 -18.09 -21.64 23.79
C PRO A 194 -18.61 -20.20 23.81
N ASP A 195 -18.87 -19.66 25.01
CA ASP A 195 -19.30 -18.29 25.25
C ASP A 195 -18.24 -17.24 24.88
N LEU A 196 -16.95 -17.63 24.83
CA LEU A 196 -15.86 -16.76 24.40
C LEU A 196 -15.65 -16.77 22.88
N LEU A 197 -16.26 -17.69 22.13
CA LEU A 197 -16.05 -17.78 20.68
C LEU A 197 -16.59 -16.55 19.91
N SER A 198 -17.60 -15.86 20.44
CA SER A 198 -18.12 -14.61 19.88
C SER A 198 -17.31 -13.37 20.28
N ALA A 199 -16.36 -13.51 21.22
CA ALA A 199 -15.55 -12.39 21.70
C ALA A 199 -14.79 -11.71 20.55
N SER A 200 -14.80 -10.37 20.55
CA SER A 200 -14.01 -9.59 19.61
C SER A 200 -12.52 -9.83 19.84
N PHE A 201 -11.82 -10.30 18.81
CA PHE A 201 -10.41 -10.62 18.88
C PHE A 201 -9.69 -10.20 17.58
N PRO A 202 -8.60 -9.42 17.67
CA PRO A 202 -7.89 -8.96 16.48
C PRO A 202 -7.32 -10.12 15.65
N PRO A 203 -7.51 -10.11 14.32
CA PRO A 203 -7.12 -11.22 13.47
C PRO A 203 -5.62 -11.47 13.48
N MET A 204 -5.21 -12.72 13.22
CA MET A 204 -3.82 -13.20 13.09
C MET A 204 -2.96 -13.18 14.37
N MET A 205 -3.37 -12.55 15.47
CA MET A 205 -2.53 -12.53 16.69
C MET A 205 -2.37 -13.92 17.31
N LEU A 206 -3.47 -14.68 17.42
CA LEU A 206 -3.42 -16.05 17.94
C LEU A 206 -2.61 -16.96 17.00
N GLN A 207 -2.82 -16.79 15.69
CA GLN A 207 -2.11 -17.56 14.68
C GLN A 207 -0.59 -17.36 14.76
N THR A 208 -0.12 -16.11 14.91
CA THR A 208 1.32 -15.82 15.07
C THR A 208 1.91 -16.47 16.33
N LEU A 209 1.18 -16.55 17.44
CA LEU A 209 1.65 -17.24 18.65
C LEU A 209 1.79 -18.75 18.43
N ILE A 210 0.82 -19.36 17.75
CA ILE A 210 0.83 -20.78 17.43
C ILE A 210 1.94 -21.13 16.44
N GLU A 211 2.14 -20.31 15.41
CA GLU A 211 3.23 -20.49 14.45
C GLU A 211 4.59 -20.42 15.15
N ASN A 212 4.76 -19.49 16.09
CA ASN A 212 6.00 -19.37 16.86
C ASN A 212 6.23 -20.61 17.74
N ALA A 213 5.21 -21.09 18.45
CA ALA A 213 5.28 -22.29 19.28
C ALA A 213 5.69 -23.53 18.45
N ILE A 214 5.11 -23.69 17.27
CA ILE A 214 5.43 -24.80 16.37
C ILE A 214 6.84 -24.66 15.80
N LYS A 215 7.16 -23.53 15.18
CA LYS A 215 8.43 -23.33 14.44
C LYS A 215 9.66 -23.27 15.33
N HIS A 216 9.54 -22.60 16.48
CA HIS A 216 10.67 -22.36 17.37
C HIS A 216 10.71 -23.33 18.55
N GLY A 217 9.56 -23.80 19.04
CA GLY A 217 9.49 -24.74 20.17
C GLY A 217 9.51 -26.20 19.73
N LEU A 218 8.54 -26.59 18.89
CA LEU A 218 8.19 -28.00 18.69
C LEU A 218 8.88 -28.65 17.48
N GLU A 219 9.08 -27.95 16.38
CA GLU A 219 9.80 -28.46 15.21
C GLU A 219 11.26 -28.84 15.52
N PRO A 220 12.03 -28.03 16.29
CA PRO A 220 13.41 -28.37 16.64
C PRO A 220 13.52 -29.54 17.64
N LYS A 221 12.45 -29.84 18.40
CA LYS A 221 12.43 -30.90 19.41
C LYS A 221 12.21 -32.27 18.76
N VAL A 222 13.25 -33.11 18.71
CA VAL A 222 13.23 -34.43 18.03
C VAL A 222 12.11 -35.35 18.55
N GLU A 223 11.84 -35.32 19.84
CA GLU A 223 10.79 -36.14 20.48
C GLU A 223 9.37 -35.68 20.11
N GLY A 224 9.24 -34.46 19.60
CA GLY A 224 7.95 -33.80 19.47
C GLY A 224 7.51 -33.14 20.78
N GLY A 225 6.24 -32.78 20.85
CA GLY A 225 5.70 -32.13 22.01
C GLY A 225 4.22 -31.81 21.89
N ARG A 226 3.76 -30.95 22.79
CA ARG A 226 2.38 -30.57 23.00
C ARG A 226 2.22 -29.07 22.89
N ILE A 227 1.11 -28.65 22.29
CA ILE A 227 0.63 -27.27 22.33
C ILE A 227 -0.76 -27.20 22.97
N ASP A 228 -0.91 -26.32 23.94
CA ASP A 228 -2.15 -25.95 24.61
C ASP A 228 -2.60 -24.57 24.16
N ILE A 229 -3.87 -24.45 23.80
CA ILE A 229 -4.52 -23.17 23.56
C ILE A 229 -5.67 -23.06 24.56
N ARG A 230 -5.61 -22.04 25.42
CA ARG A 230 -6.62 -21.79 26.46
C ARG A 230 -7.19 -20.40 26.35
N ALA A 231 -8.48 -20.26 26.63
CA ALA A 231 -9.14 -18.96 26.75
C ALA A 231 -9.88 -18.88 28.07
N SER A 232 -9.78 -17.73 28.75
CA SER A 232 -10.55 -17.45 29.96
C SER A 232 -10.96 -15.99 30.00
N ALA A 233 -12.10 -15.71 30.62
CA ALA A 233 -12.53 -14.36 30.93
C ALA A 233 -12.60 -14.18 32.45
N SER A 234 -12.16 -13.04 32.95
CA SER A 234 -12.23 -12.68 34.37
C SER A 234 -12.72 -11.26 34.54
N SER A 235 -13.46 -10.99 35.61
CA SER A 235 -13.87 -9.64 35.98
C SER A 235 -12.85 -9.07 36.97
N THR A 236 -12.35 -7.87 36.68
CA THR A 236 -11.41 -7.14 37.53
C THR A 236 -12.03 -5.82 37.96
N ALA A 237 -11.45 -5.16 38.97
CA ALA A 237 -11.87 -3.81 39.37
C ALA A 237 -11.80 -2.77 38.22
N ALA A 238 -11.00 -3.05 37.17
CA ALA A 238 -10.85 -2.21 35.99
C ALA A 238 -11.75 -2.64 34.80
N GLY A 239 -12.60 -3.66 34.98
CA GLY A 239 -13.49 -4.21 33.96
C GLY A 239 -13.19 -5.68 33.63
N ASN A 240 -13.91 -6.20 32.62
CA ASN A 240 -13.74 -7.58 32.16
C ASN A 240 -12.50 -7.72 31.27
N VAL A 241 -11.76 -8.81 31.47
CA VAL A 241 -10.51 -9.12 30.75
C VAL A 241 -10.62 -10.48 30.11
N LEU A 242 -10.30 -10.55 28.82
CA LEU A 242 -10.09 -11.79 28.07
C LEU A 242 -8.61 -12.12 28.14
N GLN A 243 -8.29 -13.35 28.53
CA GLN A 243 -6.95 -13.93 28.49
C GLN A 243 -6.94 -15.09 27.49
N ILE A 244 -6.06 -15.01 26.49
CA ILE A 244 -5.75 -16.10 25.57
C ILE A 244 -4.32 -16.54 25.82
N GLU A 245 -4.13 -17.84 25.95
CA GLU A 245 -2.86 -18.47 26.28
C GLU A 245 -2.52 -19.52 25.24
N VAL A 246 -1.27 -19.48 24.78
CA VAL A 246 -0.64 -20.52 23.97
C VAL A 246 0.58 -21.00 24.72
N GLN A 247 0.59 -22.26 25.10
CA GLN A 247 1.72 -22.90 25.79
C GLN A 247 2.22 -24.07 24.96
N ASP A 248 3.53 -24.19 24.80
CA ASP A 248 4.19 -25.37 24.27
C ASP A 248 5.21 -25.93 25.27
N ASP A 249 5.55 -27.20 25.11
CA ASP A 249 6.59 -27.91 25.88
C ASP A 249 7.88 -28.10 25.04
N GLY A 250 8.12 -27.22 24.07
CA GLY A 250 9.23 -27.29 23.13
C GLY A 250 10.60 -27.03 23.75
N VAL A 251 11.60 -26.76 22.91
CA VAL A 251 13.00 -26.50 23.34
C VAL A 251 13.17 -25.24 24.19
N GLY A 252 12.11 -24.45 24.36
CA GLY A 252 12.12 -23.22 25.16
C GLY A 252 12.34 -21.96 24.32
N PHE A 253 12.11 -20.82 24.96
CA PHE A 253 12.29 -19.50 24.37
C PHE A 253 13.35 -18.71 25.15
N ASP A 254 14.35 -18.18 24.45
CA ASP A 254 15.30 -17.23 25.05
C ASP A 254 14.66 -15.84 25.12
N VAL A 255 14.24 -15.45 26.33
CA VAL A 255 13.66 -14.13 26.62
C VAL A 255 14.61 -12.96 26.34
N HIS A 256 15.91 -13.21 26.19
CA HIS A 256 16.93 -12.19 25.92
C HIS A 256 17.29 -12.05 24.44
N ALA A 257 16.84 -12.97 23.57
CA ALA A 257 17.15 -12.96 22.14
C ALA A 257 16.45 -11.85 21.34
N GLY A 258 15.69 -10.98 22.02
CA GLY A 258 14.87 -9.94 21.39
C GLY A 258 13.58 -10.51 20.81
N ASP A 259 12.56 -9.67 20.77
CA ASP A 259 11.28 -10.07 20.19
C ASP A 259 11.41 -10.20 18.67
N GLY A 260 11.12 -11.38 18.13
CA GLY A 260 10.96 -11.56 16.70
C GLY A 260 9.92 -10.58 16.13
N LEU A 261 10.01 -10.30 14.82
CA LEU A 261 9.10 -9.35 14.13
C LEU A 261 7.61 -9.62 14.43
N GLY A 262 7.22 -10.88 14.55
CA GLY A 262 5.84 -11.28 14.87
C GLY A 262 5.37 -10.82 16.26
N LEU A 263 6.17 -11.01 17.31
CA LEU A 263 5.80 -10.62 18.67
C LEU A 263 5.83 -9.10 18.86
N THR A 264 6.75 -8.42 18.17
CA THR A 264 6.80 -6.94 18.13
C THR A 264 5.54 -6.38 17.49
N ASN A 265 5.10 -6.93 16.35
CA ASN A 265 3.86 -6.51 15.69
C ASN A 265 2.62 -6.72 16.57
N ILE A 266 2.55 -7.82 17.33
CA ILE A 266 1.46 -8.05 18.29
C ILE A 266 1.45 -6.96 19.35
N ARG A 267 2.60 -6.64 19.97
CA ARG A 267 2.68 -5.60 21.01
C ARG A 267 2.26 -4.24 20.50
N GLU A 268 2.77 -3.83 19.34
CA GLU A 268 2.40 -2.55 18.71
C GLU A 268 0.90 -2.49 18.41
N ARG A 269 0.34 -3.57 17.87
CA ARG A 269 -1.08 -3.65 17.56
C ARG A 269 -1.96 -3.59 18.81
N LEU A 270 -1.60 -4.31 19.88
CA LEU A 270 -2.31 -4.24 21.16
C LEU A 270 -2.27 -2.80 21.72
N ARG A 271 -1.13 -2.13 21.62
CA ARG A 271 -0.97 -0.73 22.05
C ARG A 271 -1.84 0.22 21.23
N LEU A 272 -1.93 0.05 19.91
CA LEU A 272 -2.76 0.88 19.03
C LEU A 272 -4.26 0.70 19.30
N LEU A 273 -4.70 -0.53 19.57
CA LEU A 273 -6.12 -0.84 19.75
C LEU A 273 -6.62 -0.57 21.18
N TYR A 274 -5.81 -0.84 22.20
CA TYR A 274 -6.25 -0.87 23.60
C TYR A 274 -5.41 0.00 24.54
N GLY A 275 -4.32 0.60 24.06
CA GLY A 275 -3.40 1.37 24.89
C GLY A 275 -2.74 0.50 25.95
N SER A 276 -2.69 0.99 27.19
CA SER A 276 -2.14 0.26 28.35
C SER A 276 -3.06 -0.82 28.90
N ARG A 277 -4.27 -1.00 28.35
CA ARG A 277 -5.26 -1.98 28.85
C ARG A 277 -5.09 -3.38 28.25
N ALA A 278 -4.18 -3.55 27.30
CA ALA A 278 -3.83 -4.85 26.75
C ALA A 278 -2.32 -5.06 26.77
N GLN A 279 -1.91 -6.31 26.91
CA GLN A 279 -0.50 -6.68 26.95
C GLN A 279 -0.28 -8.09 26.42
N LEU A 280 0.92 -8.31 25.87
CA LEU A 280 1.48 -9.62 25.58
C LEU A 280 2.51 -9.95 26.65
N ILE A 281 2.35 -11.10 27.29
CA ILE A 281 3.28 -11.65 28.29
C ILE A 281 3.90 -12.91 27.69
N ILE A 282 5.22 -13.04 27.76
CA ILE A 282 5.94 -14.25 27.39
C ILE A 282 6.65 -14.77 28.63
N GLU A 283 6.40 -16.02 28.97
CA GLU A 283 6.97 -16.72 30.12
C GLU A 283 7.70 -17.98 29.61
N ALA A 284 8.80 -18.34 30.27
CA ALA A 284 9.48 -19.62 30.08
C ALA A 284 9.15 -20.50 31.30
N PRO A 285 8.26 -21.50 31.17
CA PRO A 285 7.92 -22.40 32.27
C PRO A 285 9.14 -23.19 32.77
N LEU A 286 9.14 -23.56 34.06
CA LEU A 286 10.24 -24.29 34.71
C LEU A 286 10.44 -25.70 34.14
N ASP A 287 9.36 -26.27 33.60
CA ASP A 287 9.26 -27.57 32.93
C ASP A 287 9.68 -27.52 31.45
N GLY A 288 10.09 -26.35 30.94
CA GLY A 288 10.53 -26.15 29.57
C GLY A 288 9.45 -25.54 28.67
N GLY A 289 9.80 -25.28 27.41
CA GLY A 289 8.91 -24.67 26.43
C GLY A 289 8.67 -23.17 26.64
N ALA A 290 7.57 -22.68 26.09
CA ALA A 290 7.21 -21.26 26.14
C ALA A 290 5.71 -21.08 26.39
N ARG A 291 5.36 -20.01 27.11
CA ARG A 291 3.98 -19.64 27.40
C ARG A 291 3.74 -18.19 27.00
N ALA A 292 2.92 -18.00 25.97
CA ALA A 292 2.53 -16.69 25.47
C ALA A 292 1.09 -16.37 25.87
N ILE A 293 0.89 -15.20 26.49
CA ILE A 293 -0.40 -14.78 27.05
C ILE A 293 -0.78 -13.41 26.49
N ILE A 294 -1.91 -13.33 25.79
CA ILE A 294 -2.54 -12.06 25.41
C ILE A 294 -3.63 -11.75 26.43
N ARG A 295 -3.49 -10.60 27.11
CA ARG A 295 -4.55 -10.03 27.97
C ARG A 295 -5.11 -8.79 27.32
N MET A 296 -6.43 -8.69 27.26
CA MET A 296 -7.10 -7.55 26.65
C MET A 296 -8.48 -7.29 27.24
N PRO A 297 -9.03 -6.06 27.10
CA PRO A 297 -10.38 -5.78 27.55
C PRO A 297 -11.40 -6.64 26.82
N PHE A 298 -12.38 -7.16 27.57
CA PHE A 298 -13.46 -7.97 27.07
C PHE A 298 -14.80 -7.23 27.23
N ALA A 299 -15.55 -7.11 26.15
CA ALA A 299 -16.94 -6.71 26.19
C ALA A 299 -17.78 -7.95 25.85
N PRO A 300 -18.45 -8.59 26.82
CA PRO A 300 -19.36 -9.68 26.52
C PRO A 300 -20.48 -9.14 25.62
N ASP A 301 -20.77 -9.84 24.54
CA ASP A 301 -21.85 -9.45 23.63
C ASP A 301 -23.20 -9.75 24.30
N ILE A 302 -23.79 -8.71 24.90
CA ILE A 302 -24.99 -8.82 25.75
C ILE A 302 -26.22 -9.29 24.94
N PHE A 303 -26.15 -9.31 23.60
CA PHE A 303 -27.26 -9.68 22.71
C PHE A 303 -27.15 -11.06 22.06
N ALA A 304 -26.08 -11.83 22.32
CA ALA A 304 -25.90 -13.14 21.68
C ALA A 304 -26.95 -14.21 22.11
N GLY A 305 -27.76 -13.93 23.14
CA GLY A 305 -28.79 -14.82 23.68
C GLY A 305 -30.24 -14.49 23.28
N THR A 306 -30.51 -13.45 22.47
CA THR A 306 -31.88 -13.09 22.07
C THR A 306 -32.11 -13.36 20.59
N LYS A 307 -32.11 -14.63 20.20
CA LYS A 307 -32.87 -15.06 19.02
C LYS A 307 -34.23 -15.54 19.51
N LEU A 308 -35.23 -14.68 19.36
CA LEU A 308 -36.66 -15.05 19.36
C LEU A 308 -36.95 -16.02 18.22
#